data_AF-A0A967DHU4-F1
#
_entry.id   AF-A0A967DHU4-F1
#
_cell.length_a   1.000
_cell.length_b   1.000
_cell.length_c   1.000
_cell.angle_alpha   90.00
_cell.angle_beta   90.00
_cell.angle_gamma   90.00
#
_symmetry.space_group_name_H-M   'P 1'
#
loop_
_entity.id
_entity.type
_entity.pdbx_description
1 polymer ?
#
loop_
_entity_poly.entity_id
_entity_poly.type
_entity_poly.pdbx_seq_one_letter_code
_entity_poly.pdbx_strand_id
1 'polypeptide(L)'
;MTLLQKLDRIPPFLCIAIGTGRKDGPSMLELAESTGIPIRTLERISSRTTWARIRTDTIGQISLHCSVDLIDVGPTMRYLKKTISSRSPLPNLKPIQRMAFNRRFIQWKSSQLKPASPAPASAPVKG
;
A
#
# COMPACT_ATOMS: atom_id res chain seq x y z
N MET A 1 -8.39 5.47 -16.09
CA MET A 1 -7.68 5.13 -14.83
C MET A 1 -6.26 5.67 -14.92
N THR A 2 -5.82 6.50 -13.98
CA THR A 2 -4.49 7.12 -13.99
C THR A 2 -3.40 6.14 -13.52
N LEU A 3 -2.13 6.42 -13.81
CA LEU A 3 -1.00 5.64 -13.30
C LEU A 3 -1.01 5.58 -11.77
N LEU A 4 -1.25 6.72 -11.11
CA LEU A 4 -1.35 6.79 -9.66
C LEU A 4 -2.47 5.89 -9.11
N GLN A 5 -3.65 5.89 -9.76
CA GLN A 5 -4.74 4.97 -9.40
C GLN A 5 -4.33 3.50 -9.58
N LYS A 6 -3.45 3.17 -10.53
CA LYS A 6 -2.96 1.80 -10.74
C LYS A 6 -2.05 1.37 -9.61
N LEU A 7 -1.11 2.22 -9.24
CA LEU A 7 -0.20 1.98 -8.12
C LEU A 7 -0.98 1.88 -6.79
N ASP A 8 -1.99 2.73 -6.58
CA ASP A 8 -2.81 2.74 -5.36
C ASP A 8 -3.73 1.51 -5.18
N ARG A 9 -3.76 0.60 -6.17
CA ARG A 9 -4.32 -0.75 -5.97
C ARG A 9 -3.50 -1.57 -4.97
N ILE A 10 -2.20 -1.29 -4.84
CA ILE A 10 -1.35 -1.79 -3.76
C ILE A 10 -0.66 -0.58 -3.11
N PRO A 11 -1.30 0.07 -2.13
CA PRO A 11 -0.79 1.29 -1.52
C PRO A 11 0.50 1.04 -0.72
N PRO A 12 1.25 2.11 -0.37
CA PRO A 12 2.55 1.97 0.29
C PRO A 12 2.53 1.12 1.57
N PHE A 13 1.56 1.35 2.46
CA PHE A 13 1.43 0.56 3.70
C PHE A 13 1.27 -0.93 3.42
N LEU A 14 0.55 -1.29 2.35
CA LEU A 14 0.25 -2.66 1.99
C LEU A 14 1.47 -3.32 1.35
N CYS A 15 2.14 -2.62 0.43
CA CYS A 15 3.38 -3.05 -0.18
C CYS A 15 4.42 -3.40 0.89
N ILE A 16 4.68 -2.48 1.82
CA ILE A 16 5.67 -2.64 2.88
C ILE A 16 5.26 -3.73 3.87
N ALA A 17 3.98 -3.83 4.24
CA ALA A 17 3.49 -4.92 5.10
C ALA A 17 3.62 -6.30 4.45
N ILE A 18 3.46 -6.40 3.11
CA ILE A 18 3.70 -7.65 2.38
C ILE A 18 5.18 -8.00 2.41
N GLY A 19 6.06 -7.04 2.11
CA GLY A 19 7.51 -7.29 2.10
C GLY A 19 8.02 -7.73 3.47
N THR A 20 7.74 -6.92 4.49
CA THR A 20 8.25 -7.13 5.86
C THR A 20 7.50 -8.18 6.67
N GLY A 21 6.24 -8.47 6.29
CA GLY A 21 5.40 -9.43 6.99
C GLY A 21 5.58 -10.88 6.55
N ARG A 22 6.30 -11.15 5.45
CA ARG A 22 6.66 -12.51 4.99
C ARG A 22 7.59 -13.18 5.99
N LYS A 23 7.53 -14.51 6.08
CA LYS A 23 8.35 -15.33 7.01
C LYS A 23 9.84 -15.02 6.88
N ASP A 24 10.33 -14.88 5.66
CA ASP A 24 11.72 -14.57 5.32
C ASP A 24 11.85 -13.14 4.77
N GLY A 25 10.89 -12.27 5.10
CA GLY A 25 10.90 -10.88 4.69
C GLY A 25 11.86 -10.04 5.54
N PRO A 26 12.44 -8.96 4.98
CA PRO A 26 13.33 -8.09 5.73
C PRO A 26 12.55 -7.33 6.82
N SER A 27 13.22 -7.02 7.92
CA SER A 27 12.79 -6.00 8.86
C SER A 27 12.75 -4.62 8.19
N MET A 28 12.10 -3.65 8.84
CA MET A 28 12.12 -2.26 8.36
C MET A 28 13.54 -1.67 8.30
N LEU A 29 14.43 -2.13 9.18
CA LEU A 29 15.82 -1.71 9.23
C LEU A 29 16.59 -2.25 8.02
N GLU A 30 16.48 -3.55 7.75
CA GLU A 30 17.10 -4.18 6.57
C GLU A 30 16.53 -3.62 5.26
N LEU A 31 15.24 -3.26 5.25
CA LEU A 31 14.64 -2.55 4.12
C LEU A 31 15.27 -1.16 3.92
N ALA A 32 15.53 -0.43 5.00
CA ALA A 32 16.19 0.88 4.94
C ALA A 32 17.63 0.78 4.41
N GLU A 33 18.38 -0.20 4.90
CA GLU A 33 19.75 -0.47 4.47
C GLU A 33 19.81 -0.87 2.99
N SER A 34 18.95 -1.81 2.57
CA SER A 34 18.95 -2.32 1.20
C SER A 34 18.45 -1.31 0.16
N THR A 35 17.51 -0.44 0.53
CA THR A 35 16.99 0.60 -0.37
C THR A 35 17.82 1.89 -0.35
N GLY A 36 18.66 2.08 0.67
CA GLY A 36 19.31 3.37 0.93
C GLY A 36 18.34 4.48 1.38
N ILE A 37 17.08 4.15 1.67
CA ILE A 37 16.07 5.10 2.13
C ILE A 37 16.14 5.19 3.66
N PRO A 38 16.26 6.40 4.24
CA PRO A 38 16.29 6.54 5.70
C PRO A 38 15.09 5.89 6.37
N ILE A 39 15.30 5.18 7.48
CA ILE A 39 14.25 4.44 8.18
C ILE A 39 13.03 5.32 8.52
N ARG A 40 13.25 6.56 8.96
CA ARG A 40 12.17 7.53 9.25
C ARG A 40 11.33 7.87 8.02
N THR A 41 11.95 7.89 6.84
CA THR A 41 11.25 8.11 5.57
C THR A 41 10.42 6.89 5.21
N LEU A 42 10.96 5.68 5.35
CA LEU A 42 10.21 4.44 5.13
C LEU A 42 9.05 4.30 6.10
N GLU A 43 9.22 4.64 7.37
CA GLU A 43 8.14 4.65 8.36
C GLU A 43 7.02 5.59 7.94
N ARG A 44 7.37 6.81 7.52
CA ARG A 44 6.40 7.78 6.99
C ARG A 44 5.68 7.24 5.75
N ILE A 45 6.40 6.61 4.82
CA ILE A 45 5.80 6.01 3.62
C ILE A 45 4.88 4.84 4.00
N SER A 46 5.32 3.96 4.90
CA SER A 46 4.56 2.79 5.38
C SER A 46 3.25 3.16 6.08
N SER A 47 3.08 4.42 6.46
CA SER A 47 1.84 4.92 7.03
C SER A 47 0.82 5.40 5.99
N ARG A 48 1.22 5.58 4.72
CA ARG A 48 0.41 6.18 3.64
C ARG A 48 -0.45 5.17 2.92
N THR A 49 -1.64 5.61 2.52
CA THR A 49 -2.62 4.87 1.69
C THR A 49 -2.56 5.23 0.21
N THR A 50 -1.64 6.11 -0.20
CA THR A 50 -1.44 6.51 -1.59
C THR A 50 0.05 6.76 -1.89
N TRP A 51 0.47 6.45 -3.11
CA TRP A 51 1.79 6.76 -3.65
C TRP A 51 1.95 8.23 -4.05
N ALA A 52 0.89 9.05 -3.91
CA ALA A 52 0.93 10.46 -4.27
C ALA A 52 2.08 11.19 -3.55
N ARG A 53 2.76 12.07 -4.29
CA ARG A 53 3.90 12.88 -3.80
C ARG A 53 5.06 12.03 -3.24
N ILE A 54 5.20 10.79 -3.71
CA ILE A 54 6.40 9.97 -3.53
C ILE A 54 7.10 9.94 -4.87
N ARG A 55 8.42 10.13 -4.85
CA ARG A 55 9.21 10.10 -6.09
C ARG A 55 9.19 8.70 -6.70
N THR A 56 9.14 8.62 -8.02
CA THR A 56 9.00 7.36 -8.76
C THR A 56 10.15 6.38 -8.52
N ASP A 57 11.37 6.88 -8.34
CA ASP A 57 12.55 6.07 -7.98
C ASP A 57 12.38 5.40 -6.61
N THR A 58 11.86 6.15 -5.62
CA THR A 58 11.55 5.62 -4.29
C THR A 58 10.45 4.54 -4.36
N ILE A 59 9.43 4.76 -5.19
CA ILE A 59 8.35 3.77 -5.42
C ILE A 59 8.95 2.48 -6.00
N GLY A 60 9.78 2.62 -7.04
CA GLY A 60 10.44 1.48 -7.70
C GLY A 60 11.28 0.65 -6.72
N GLN A 61 12.15 1.29 -5.95
CA GLN A 61 12.97 0.62 -4.94
C GLN A 61 12.12 -0.13 -3.91
N ILE A 62 11.14 0.53 -3.29
CA ILE A 62 10.29 -0.11 -2.28
C ILE A 62 9.54 -1.32 -2.88
N SER A 63 8.98 -1.17 -4.08
CA SER A 63 8.22 -2.24 -4.74
C SER A 63 9.06 -3.47 -5.05
N LEU A 64 10.28 -3.28 -5.53
CA LEU A 64 11.24 -4.34 -5.82
C LEU A 64 11.58 -5.13 -4.56
N HIS A 65 11.92 -4.43 -3.47
CA HIS A 65 12.29 -5.07 -2.20
C HIS A 65 11.09 -5.73 -1.49
N CYS A 66 9.88 -5.25 -1.71
CA CYS A 66 8.67 -5.92 -1.21
C CYS A 66 8.28 -7.13 -2.08
N SER A 67 8.99 -7.36 -3.19
CA SER A 67 8.64 -8.31 -4.27
C SER A 67 7.17 -8.17 -4.68
N VAL A 68 6.78 -6.92 -4.95
CA VAL A 68 5.44 -6.57 -5.42
C VAL A 68 5.60 -5.87 -6.76
N ASP A 69 4.99 -6.44 -7.79
CA ASP A 69 4.74 -5.71 -9.03
C ASP A 69 3.52 -4.79 -8.83
N LEU A 70 3.75 -3.48 -8.87
CA LEU A 70 2.69 -2.47 -8.73
C LEU A 70 1.89 -2.26 -10.03
N ILE A 71 2.36 -2.82 -11.15
CA ILE A 71 1.70 -2.78 -12.45
C ILE A 71 0.89 -4.06 -12.66
N ASP A 72 1.50 -5.24 -12.46
CA ASP A 72 0.79 -6.52 -12.41
C ASP A 72 0.37 -6.88 -10.98
N VAL A 73 -0.72 -6.26 -10.55
CA VAL A 73 -1.27 -6.47 -9.20
C VAL A 73 -2.02 -7.79 -9.04
N GLY A 74 -2.26 -8.55 -10.12
CA GLY A 74 -3.06 -9.78 -10.10
C GLY A 74 -2.53 -10.84 -9.13
N PRO A 75 -1.25 -11.26 -9.27
CA PRO A 75 -0.60 -12.18 -8.34
C PRO A 75 -0.61 -11.68 -6.89
N THR A 76 -0.27 -10.41 -6.65
CA THR A 76 -0.26 -9.81 -5.31
C THR A 76 -1.64 -9.82 -4.67
N MET A 77 -2.70 -9.51 -5.43
CA MET A 77 -4.07 -9.54 -4.93
C MET A 77 -4.55 -10.96 -4.62
N ARG A 78 -4.15 -11.96 -5.41
CA ARG A 78 -4.43 -13.38 -5.10
C ARG A 78 -3.76 -13.81 -3.81
N TYR A 79 -2.47 -13.46 -3.63
CA TYR A 79 -1.75 -13.67 -2.38
C TYR A 79 -2.51 -13.01 -1.23
N LEU A 80 -2.79 -11.71 -1.31
CA LEU A 80 -3.49 -10.96 -0.26
C LEU A 80 -4.85 -11.58 0.12
N LYS A 81 -5.66 -12.00 -0.85
CA LYS A 81 -6.93 -12.68 -0.57
C LYS A 81 -6.71 -13.95 0.24
N LYS A 82 -5.80 -14.81 -0.19
CA LYS A 82 -5.45 -16.07 0.51
C LYS A 82 -4.93 -15.78 1.92
N THR A 83 -4.05 -14.80 2.02
CA THR A 83 -3.33 -14.41 3.23
C THR A 83 -4.29 -13.79 4.25
N ILE A 84 -5.14 -12.84 3.84
CA ILE A 84 -6.10 -12.14 4.72
C ILE A 84 -7.26 -13.04 5.16
N SER A 85 -7.69 -13.99 4.33
CA SER A 85 -8.70 -14.98 4.73
C SER A 85 -8.22 -15.95 5.81
N SER A 86 -6.91 -16.03 6.07
CA SER A 86 -6.37 -16.79 7.19
C SER A 86 -6.48 -15.99 8.50
N ARG A 87 -6.74 -16.64 9.63
CA ARG A 87 -6.83 -15.98 10.95
C ARG A 87 -5.53 -15.29 11.40
N SER A 88 -4.42 -15.47 10.67
CA SER A 88 -3.15 -14.79 10.94
C SER A 88 -2.36 -14.50 9.66
N PRO A 89 -2.70 -13.41 8.93
CA PRO A 89 -2.25 -13.21 7.55
C PRO A 89 -0.75 -13.00 7.38
N LEU A 90 -0.10 -12.25 8.27
CA LEU A 90 1.31 -11.89 8.12
C LEU A 90 2.07 -12.47 9.31
N PRO A 91 2.90 -13.52 9.12
CA PRO A 91 3.52 -14.24 10.22
C PRO A 91 4.41 -13.36 11.10
N ASN A 92 5.08 -12.36 10.51
CA ASN A 92 6.09 -11.57 11.22
C ASN A 92 5.60 -10.23 11.78
N LEU A 93 4.31 -9.91 11.65
CA LEU A 93 3.77 -8.69 12.26
C LEU A 93 3.48 -8.87 13.74
N LYS A 94 4.14 -8.05 14.57
CA LYS A 94 3.85 -7.91 16.01
C LYS A 94 2.39 -7.47 16.22
N PRO A 95 1.76 -7.76 17.38
CA PRO A 95 0.36 -7.42 17.64
C PRO A 95 -0.01 -5.95 17.34
N ILE A 96 0.82 -5.01 17.79
CA ILE A 96 0.62 -3.57 17.55
C ILE A 96 0.69 -3.24 16.05
N GLN A 97 1.65 -3.81 15.33
CA GLN A 97 1.80 -3.62 13.88
C GLN A 97 0.60 -4.19 13.14
N ARG A 98 0.06 -5.32 13.60
CA ARG A 98 -1.13 -5.96 13.03
C ARG A 98 -2.39 -5.12 13.23
N MET A 99 -2.60 -4.53 14.40
CA MET A 99 -3.70 -3.59 14.63
C MET A 99 -3.60 -2.37 13.70
N ALA A 100 -2.40 -1.79 13.61
CA ALA A 100 -2.15 -0.64 12.75
C ALA A 100 -2.31 -0.97 11.25
N PHE A 101 -1.95 -2.19 10.83
CA PHE A 101 -2.19 -2.71 9.49
C PHE A 101 -3.69 -2.87 9.23
N ASN A 102 -4.43 -3.57 10.10
CA ASN A 102 -5.86 -3.84 9.93
C ASN A 102 -6.67 -2.54 9.82
N ARG A 103 -6.37 -1.54 10.66
CA ARG A 103 -7.01 -0.22 10.59
C ARG A 103 -6.84 0.43 9.21
N ARG A 104 -5.61 0.44 8.69
CA ARG A 104 -5.30 1.02 7.37
C ARG A 104 -5.91 0.20 6.24
N PHE A 105 -5.91 -1.12 6.37
CA PHE A 105 -6.51 -2.01 5.39
C PHE A 105 -8.02 -1.76 5.24
N ILE A 106 -8.75 -1.62 6.35
CA ILE A 106 -10.17 -1.26 6.35
C ILE A 106 -10.39 0.12 5.72
N GLN A 107 -9.57 1.11 6.10
CA GLN A 107 -9.66 2.46 5.55
C GLN A 107 -9.46 2.47 4.04
N TRP A 108 -8.40 1.83 3.54
CA TRP A 108 -8.10 1.75 2.11
C TRP A 108 -9.19 0.98 1.35
N LYS A 109 -9.65 -0.16 1.87
CA LYS A 109 -10.72 -0.92 1.23
C LYS A 109 -12.01 -0.09 1.11
N SER A 110 -12.32 0.71 2.13
CA SER A 110 -13.47 1.61 2.12
C SER A 110 -13.30 2.75 1.11
N SER A 111 -12.08 3.27 0.91
CA SER A 111 -11.82 4.31 -0.10
C SER A 111 -11.86 3.78 -1.54
N GLN A 112 -11.60 2.48 -1.75
CA GLN A 112 -11.75 1.84 -3.07
C GLN A 112 -13.22 1.58 -3.42
N LEU A 113 -14.12 1.50 -2.44
CA LEU A 113 -15.55 1.20 -2.61
C LEU A 113 -16.42 2.46 -2.74
N LYS A 114 -15.90 3.65 -2.43
CA LYS A 114 -16.64 4.89 -2.62
C LYS A 114 -16.66 5.21 -4.13
N PRO A 115 -17.81 5.20 -4.82
CA PRO A 115 -17.86 5.73 -6.18
C PRO A 115 -17.40 7.19 -6.14
N ALA A 116 -16.66 7.60 -7.16
CA ALA A 116 -16.33 9.01 -7.36
C ALA A 116 -17.63 9.80 -7.25
N SER A 117 -17.73 10.66 -6.24
CA SER A 117 -18.87 11.57 -6.10
C SER A 117 -19.06 12.29 -7.43
N PRO A 118 -20.27 12.35 -8.01
CA PRO A 118 -20.49 13.09 -9.24
C PRO A 118 -20.07 14.54 -9.02
N ALA A 119 -19.36 15.10 -10.00
CA ALA A 119 -18.91 16.48 -10.02
C ALA A 119 -20.10 17.43 -9.71
N PRO A 120 -19.87 18.58 -9.05
CA PRO A 120 -20.93 19.53 -8.80
C PRO A 120 -21.59 19.92 -10.13
N ALA A 121 -22.90 19.66 -10.24
CA ALA A 121 -23.71 20.01 -11.38
C ALA A 121 -23.51 21.51 -11.67
N SER A 122 -22.98 21.82 -12.84
CA SER A 122 -22.90 23.18 -13.35
C SER A 122 -24.31 23.77 -13.35
N ALA A 123 -24.52 24.84 -12.58
CA ALA A 123 -25.79 25.55 -12.53
C ALA A 123 -26.16 26.07 -13.93
N PRO A 124 -27.44 26.08 -14.31
CA PRO A 124 -27.85 26.62 -15.59
C PRO A 124 -27.66 28.14 -15.59
N VAL A 125 -26.86 28.63 -16.54
CA VAL A 125 -26.81 30.04 -16.91
C VAL A 125 -28.20 30.39 -17.46
N LYS A 126 -28.96 31.19 -16.73
CA LYS A 126 -30.20 31.80 -17.22
C LYS A 126 -29.84 32.79 -18.33
N GLY A 127 -30.35 32.54 -19.53
CA GLY A 127 -30.51 33.55 -20.58
C GLY A 127 -31.87 34.22 -20.46
#